data_AF-A0A7J9MKX5-F1
#
_entry.id   AF-A0A7J9MKX5-F1
#
_cell.length_a   1.000
_cell.length_b   1.000
_cell.length_c   1.000
_cell.angle_alpha   90.00
_cell.angle_beta   90.00
_cell.angle_gamma   90.00
#
_symmetry.space_group_name_H-M   'P 1'
#
loop_
_entity.id
_entity.type
_entity.pdbx_description
1 polymer ?
#
loop_
_entity_poly.entity_id
_entity_poly.type
_entity_poly.pdbx_seq_one_letter_code
_entity_poly.pdbx_strand_id
1 'polypeptide(L)' 'ILFIIFSPTGKPYSFCHPSVESILKRFWNPDQPLNETTHALIEAYPKARINLLVQDFNEVHD' A
#
# COMPACT_ATOMS: atom_id res chain seq x y z
N ILE A 1 2.45 10.14 1.83
CA ILE A 1 1.29 10.95 2.25
C ILE A 1 0.26 10.00 2.88
N LEU A 2 -0.39 10.42 3.97
CA LEU A 2 -1.44 9.69 4.69
C LEU A 2 -2.69 10.56 4.76
N PHE A 3 -3.84 10.02 4.35
CA PHE A 3 -5.14 10.64 4.53
C PHE A 3 -6.07 9.70 5.29
N ILE A 4 -6.79 10.23 6.26
CA ILE A 4 -7.82 9.52 7.03
C ILE A 4 -9.07 10.38 6.97
N ILE A 5 -10.19 9.78 6.56
CA ILE A 5 -11.49 10.42 6.46
C ILE A 5 -12.49 9.58 7.24
N PHE A 6 -13.31 10.23 8.07
CA PHE A 6 -14.40 9.58 8.77
C PHE A 6 -15.70 9.83 8.03
N SER A 7 -16.45 8.77 7.78
CA SER A 7 -17.82 8.88 7.29
C SER A 7 -18.72 9.58 8.33
N PRO A 8 -19.91 10.06 7.94
CA PRO A 8 -20.86 10.65 8.89
C PRO A 8 -21.26 9.71 10.04
N THR A 9 -21.18 8.39 9.84
CA THR A 9 -21.44 7.37 10.88
C THR A 9 -20.21 7.03 11.72
N GLY A 10 -19.09 7.72 11.51
CA GLY A 10 -17.85 7.54 12.26
C GLY A 10 -16.95 6.41 11.76
N LYS A 11 -17.29 5.71 10.68
CA LYS A 11 -16.42 4.68 10.10
C LYS A 11 -15.21 5.32 9.40
N PRO A 12 -13.96 4.91 9.73
CA PRO A 12 -12.76 5.46 9.10
C PRO A 12 -12.47 4.82 7.74
N TYR A 13 -11.92 5.64 6.84
CA TYR A 13 -11.36 5.26 5.56
C TYR A 13 -9.99 5.92 5.42
N SER A 14 -9.02 5.19 4.89
CA SER A 14 -7.64 5.68 4.79
C SER A 14 -7.05 5.44 3.40
N PHE A 15 -6.21 6.37 2.96
CA PHE A 15 -5.37 6.25 1.79
C PHE A 15 -3.92 6.57 2.15
N CYS A 16 -2.99 5.73 1.68
CA CYS A 16 -1.57 5.84 1.97
C CYS A 16 -0.75 5.68 0.69
N HIS A 17 0.24 6.54 0.50
CA HIS A 17 1.26 6.41 -0.55
C HIS A 17 2.65 6.71 0.02
N PRO A 18 3.71 5.94 -0.31
CA PRO A 18 3.73 4.78 -1.22
C PRO A 18 3.12 3.49 -0.67
N SER A 19 3.26 3.22 0.63
CA SER A 19 2.57 2.11 1.31
C SER A 19 2.29 2.44 2.77
N VAL A 20 1.40 1.68 3.42
CA VAL A 20 1.13 1.80 4.85
C VAL A 20 2.41 1.55 5.67
N GLU A 21 3.16 0.50 5.34
CA GLU A 21 4.46 0.18 5.96
C GLU A 21 5.45 1.35 5.90
N SER A 22 5.56 2.01 4.73
CA SER A 22 6.45 3.17 4.54
C SER A 22 6.10 4.30 5.50
N ILE A 23 4.81 4.57 5.65
CA ILE A 23 4.30 5.64 6.50
C ILE A 23 4.51 5.29 7.97
N LEU A 24 4.23 4.04 8.38
CA LEU A 24 4.45 3.60 9.76
C LEU A 24 5.92 3.70 10.16
N LYS A 25 6.85 3.25 9.30
CA LYS A 25 8.29 3.32 9.58
C LYS A 25 8.75 4.75 9.82
N ARG A 26 8.28 5.70 9.00
CA ARG A 26 8.58 7.12 9.17
C ARG A 26 7.95 7.71 10.43
N PHE A 27 6.74 7.27 10.78
CA PHE A 27 6.08 7.73 12.01
C PHE A 27 6.81 7.26 13.27
N TRP A 28 7.27 6.00 13.27
CA TRP A 28 8.02 5.43 14.39
C TRP A 28 9.45 5.98 14.51
N ASN A 29 10.11 6.24 13.38
CA ASN A 29 11.49 6.72 13.32
C ASN A 29 11.57 7.98 12.43
N PRO A 30 11.21 9.17 12.96
CA PRO A 30 11.10 10.40 12.17
C PRO A 30 12.43 10.86 11.55
N ASP A 31 13.56 10.53 12.17
CA ASP A 31 14.89 10.93 11.71
C ASP A 31 15.51 9.96 10.69
N GLN A 32 14.89 8.80 10.45
CA GLN A 32 15.45 7.79 9.56
C GLN A 32 15.14 8.14 8.09
N PRO A 33 16.15 8.28 7.22
CA PRO A 33 15.93 8.53 5.80
C PRO A 33 15.18 7.36 5.17
N LEU A 34 14.15 7.68 4.38
CA LEU A 34 13.35 6.70 3.68
C LEU A 34 14.21 6.03 2.59
N ASN A 35 14.65 4.80 2.82
CA ASN A 35 15.35 4.03 1.79
C ASN A 35 14.36 3.57 0.71
N GLU A 36 14.31 4.32 -0.40
CA GLU A 36 13.44 4.06 -1.54
C GLU A 36 13.74 2.72 -2.23
N THR A 37 15.00 2.28 -2.23
CA THR A 37 15.45 1.05 -2.88
C THR A 37 14.81 -0.20 -2.27
N THR A 38 14.65 -0.23 -0.94
CA THR A 38 13.98 -1.33 -0.26
C THR A 38 12.47 -1.33 -0.55
N HIS A 39 11.86 -0.15 -0.73
CA HIS A 39 10.44 -0.04 -1.03
C HIS A 39 10.09 -0.53 -2.44
N ALA A 40 10.92 -0.25 -3.44
CA ALA A 40 10.70 -0.76 -4.80
C ALA A 40 10.65 -2.31 -4.85
N LEU A 41 11.55 -2.97 -4.12
CA LEU A 41 11.59 -4.43 -4.00
C LEU A 41 10.37 -4.99 -3.24
N ILE A 42 9.96 -4.32 -2.16
CA ILE A 42 8.78 -4.71 -1.38
C ILE A 42 7.48 -4.53 -2.18
N GLU A 43 7.39 -3.52 -3.05
CA GLU A 43 6.20 -3.28 -3.88
C GLU A 43 6.09 -4.21 -5.09
N ALA A 44 7.21 -4.69 -5.63
CA ALA A 44 7.23 -5.57 -6.80
C ALA A 44 6.47 -6.87 -6.53
N TYR A 45 6.61 -7.45 -5.33
CA TYR A 45 5.96 -8.71 -4.98
C TYR A 45 4.41 -8.61 -4.91
N PRO A 46 3.81 -7.67 -4.16
CA PRO A 46 2.36 -7.46 -4.16
C PRO A 46 1.81 -7.13 -5.55
N LYS A 47 2.50 -6.28 -6.32
CA LYS A 47 2.08 -5.94 -7.70
C LYS A 47 2.07 -7.18 -8.60
N ALA A 48 3.12 -8.01 -8.55
CA ALA A 48 3.16 -9.26 -9.30
C ALA A 48 2.04 -10.23 -8.87
N ARG A 49 1.77 -10.36 -7.57
CA ARG A 49 0.68 -11.19 -7.05
C ARG A 49 -0.70 -10.71 -7.48
N ILE A 50 -0.95 -9.40 -7.47
CA ILE A 50 -2.20 -8.81 -7.96
C ILE A 50 -2.37 -9.09 -9.45
N ASN A 51 -1.32 -8.89 -10.25
CA ASN A 51 -1.39 -9.17 -11.69
C ASN A 51 -1.70 -10.65 -11.98
N LEU A 52 -1.12 -11.58 -11.24
CA LEU A 52 -1.44 -13.02 -11.37
C LEU A 52 -2.91 -13.31 -11.03
N LEU A 53 -3.43 -12.72 -9.97
CA LEU A 53 -4.84 -12.87 -9.58
C LEU A 53 -5.79 -12.28 -10.63
N VAL A 54 -5.42 -11.15 -11.23
CA VAL A 54 -6.19 -10.53 -12.33
C VAL A 54 -6.19 -11.43 -13.56
N GLN A 55 -5.05 -12.05 -13.89
CA GLN A 55 -4.97 -13.00 -15.00
C GLN A 55 -5.85 -14.24 -14.76
N ASP A 56 -5.74 -14.86 -13.59
CA ASP A 56 -6.55 -16.03 -13.20
C ASP A 56 -8.06 -15.71 -13.24
N PHE A 57 -8.45 -14.55 -12.71
CA PHE A 57 -9.85 -14.11 -12.74
C PHE A 57 -10.39 -13.97 -14.17
N ASN A 58 -9.60 -13.36 -15.07
CA ASN A 58 -9.99 -13.18 -16.47
C ASN A 58 -10.06 -14.53 -17.21
N GLU A 59 -9.13 -15.45 -16.95
CA GLU A 59 -9.12 -16.78 -17.58
C GLU A 59 -10.33 -17.64 -17.17
N VAL A 60 -10.86 -17.46 -15.96
CA VAL A 60 -12.06 -18.18 -15.49
C VAL A 60 -13.38 -17.55 -15.99
N HIS A 61 -13.36 -16.28 -16.41
CA HIS A 61 -14.54 -15.55 -16.88
C HIS A 61 -14.64 -15.38 -18.40
N ASP A 62 -13.63 -15.82 -19.15
CA ASP A 62 -13.66 -16.02 -20.61
C ASP A 62 -14.06 -17.47 -20.99
#